data_AF-A0A3B6N3X9-F1
#
_entry.id   AF-A0A3B6N3X9-F1
#
_cell.length_a   1.000
_cell.length_b   1.000
_cell.length_c   1.000
_cell.angle_alpha   90.00
_cell.angle_beta   90.00
_cell.angle_gamma   90.00
#
_symmetry.space_group_name_H-M   'P 1'
#
loop_
_entity.id
_entity.type
_entity.pdbx_description
1 polymer ?
#
loop_
_entity_poly.entity_id
_entity_poly.type
_entity_poly.pdbx_seq_one_letter_code
_entity_poly.pdbx_strand_id
1 'polypeptide(L)'
;MVSWSEGSSSSSSDDESVTSQLPRTIPCYEWSGIAHELSSRCLHREPCLRLVAFDSTDTGRRFLACAEEKAELKCNYLEWVDPEWSLALQFCLTELWSMYDKEKTRTG
;
A
#
# COMPACT_ATOMS: atom_id res chain seq x y z
N MET A 1 45.57 -11.33 25.57
CA MET A 1 44.35 -10.75 26.20
C MET A 1 43.64 -9.94 25.13
N VAL A 2 42.32 -9.95 25.16
CA VAL A 2 41.41 -9.63 24.03
C VAL A 2 41.34 -8.14 23.67
N SER A 3 41.13 -7.89 22.37
CA SER A 3 41.02 -6.60 21.66
C SER A 3 39.62 -6.05 21.62
N TRP A 4 39.39 -4.77 21.90
CA TRP A 4 38.32 -4.02 21.23
C TRP A 4 38.51 -2.50 21.42
N SER A 5 38.73 -1.79 20.30
CA SER A 5 38.58 -0.33 20.25
C SER A 5 37.13 -0.02 19.88
N GLU A 6 36.50 0.82 20.68
CA GLU A 6 35.07 1.13 20.60
C GLU A 6 34.72 1.81 19.28
N GLY A 7 33.97 1.09 18.45
CA GLY A 7 33.35 1.64 17.25
C GLY A 7 32.20 2.56 17.65
N SER A 8 32.44 3.87 17.64
CA SER A 8 31.34 4.84 17.58
C SER A 8 30.88 4.96 16.14
N SER A 9 30.04 4.02 15.72
CA SER A 9 29.30 4.11 14.47
C SER A 9 28.07 4.95 14.72
N SER A 10 28.13 6.22 14.31
CA SER A 10 26.97 7.10 14.24
C SER A 10 25.91 6.45 13.35
N SER A 11 24.82 5.97 13.95
CA SER A 11 23.65 5.50 13.23
C SER A 11 23.07 6.68 12.45
N SER A 12 23.22 6.65 11.12
CA SER A 12 22.41 7.46 10.22
C SER A 12 20.95 7.08 10.49
N SER A 13 20.19 8.00 11.06
CA SER A 13 18.75 7.87 11.13
C SER A 13 18.26 7.97 9.69
N ASP A 14 17.92 6.84 9.10
CA ASP A 14 17.16 6.80 7.86
C ASP A 14 15.84 7.54 8.15
N ASP A 15 15.75 8.77 7.66
CA ASP A 15 14.53 9.54 7.56
C ASP A 15 13.62 8.78 6.59
N GLU A 16 12.88 7.81 7.12
CA GLU A 16 11.77 7.16 6.42
C GLU A 16 10.68 8.21 6.24
N SER A 17 10.91 9.11 5.28
CA SER A 17 9.91 9.97 4.70
C SER A 17 8.82 9.04 4.20
N VAL A 18 7.77 8.90 5.01
CA VAL A 18 6.53 8.19 4.70
C VAL A 18 5.83 8.91 3.55
N THR A 19 6.45 8.86 2.38
CA THR A 19 5.77 9.06 1.11
C THR A 19 4.65 8.04 1.14
N SER A 20 3.42 8.52 1.31
CA SER A 20 2.25 7.67 1.44
C SER A 20 2.02 6.97 0.10
N GLN A 21 2.75 5.89 -0.13
CA GLN A 21 2.65 5.10 -1.34
C GLN A 21 1.27 4.45 -1.36
N LEU A 22 0.63 4.49 -2.52
CA LEU A 22 -0.65 3.81 -2.71
C LEU A 22 -0.45 2.30 -2.50
N PRO A 23 -1.44 1.59 -1.93
CA PRO A 23 -1.37 0.14 -1.76
C PRO A 23 -1.10 -0.55 -3.09
N ARG A 24 -0.38 -1.68 -3.05
CA ARG A 24 -0.32 -2.58 -4.20
C ARG A 24 -1.73 -3.02 -4.61
N THR A 25 -1.91 -3.37 -5.87
CA THR A 25 -3.24 -3.68 -6.43
C THR A 25 -3.29 -5.02 -7.12
N ILE A 26 -4.49 -5.60 -7.18
CA ILE A 26 -4.81 -6.80 -7.98
C ILE A 26 -5.91 -6.49 -8.99
N PRO A 27 -5.93 -7.17 -10.15
CA PRO A 27 -7.01 -7.03 -11.11
C PRO A 27 -8.32 -7.59 -10.56
N CYS A 28 -9.43 -6.88 -10.79
CA CYS A 28 -10.77 -7.32 -10.45
C CYS A 28 -11.74 -6.95 -11.58
N TYR A 29 -12.34 -7.93 -12.24
CA TYR A 29 -13.23 -7.67 -13.37
C TYR A 29 -14.50 -6.90 -12.97
N GLU A 30 -15.02 -7.16 -11.78
CA GLU A 30 -16.24 -6.51 -11.27
C GLU A 30 -15.98 -5.10 -10.70
N TRP A 31 -14.72 -4.76 -10.39
CA TRP A 31 -14.32 -3.48 -9.83
C TRP A 31 -13.06 -2.94 -10.52
N SER A 32 -13.25 -2.35 -11.70
CA SER A 32 -12.17 -1.81 -12.53
C SER A 32 -12.60 -0.58 -13.32
N GLY A 33 -11.64 0.05 -14.01
CA GLY A 33 -11.88 1.19 -14.88
C GLY A 33 -12.15 2.51 -14.15
N ILE A 34 -12.42 3.55 -14.93
CA ILE A 34 -12.64 4.92 -14.44
C ILE A 34 -14.04 5.06 -13.83
N ALA A 35 -14.10 5.66 -12.63
CA ALA A 35 -15.31 5.87 -11.84
C ALA A 35 -16.06 7.14 -12.26
N HIS A 36 -16.54 7.20 -13.51
CA HIS A 36 -17.25 8.38 -14.03
C HIS A 36 -18.56 8.68 -13.30
N GLU A 37 -19.22 7.65 -12.78
CA GLU A 37 -20.51 7.75 -12.09
C GLU A 37 -20.40 8.10 -10.60
N LEU A 38 -19.20 8.04 -10.01
CA LEU A 38 -18.97 8.51 -8.65
C LEU A 38 -18.68 10.02 -8.63
N SER A 39 -19.05 10.70 -7.56
CA SER A 39 -18.75 12.12 -7.36
C SER A 39 -17.30 12.39 -6.96
N SER A 40 -16.59 11.38 -6.45
CA SER A 40 -15.20 11.49 -6.01
C SER A 40 -14.28 11.94 -7.15
N ARG A 41 -13.35 12.84 -6.84
CA ARG A 41 -12.36 13.37 -7.77
C ARG A 41 -11.00 13.40 -7.09
N CYS A 42 -9.96 13.09 -7.85
CA CYS A 42 -8.59 13.21 -7.34
C CYS A 42 -8.19 14.70 -7.19
N LEU A 43 -6.96 14.97 -6.74
CA LEU A 43 -6.48 16.36 -6.53
C LEU A 43 -6.44 17.19 -7.83
N HIS A 44 -6.42 16.54 -8.99
CA HIS A 44 -6.53 17.19 -10.31
C HIS A 44 -7.96 17.51 -10.72
N ARG A 45 -8.96 17.18 -9.89
CA ARG A 45 -10.39 17.28 -10.17
C ARG A 45 -10.90 16.36 -11.29
N GLU A 46 -10.11 15.33 -11.62
CA GLU A 46 -10.46 14.31 -12.60
C GLU A 46 -11.07 13.06 -11.94
N PRO A 47 -11.91 12.29 -12.66
CA PRO A 47 -12.45 11.01 -12.20
C PRO A 47 -11.36 10.03 -11.76
N CYS A 48 -11.65 9.27 -10.72
CA CYS A 48 -10.70 8.31 -10.13
C CYS A 48 -10.72 6.95 -10.84
N LEU A 49 -9.65 6.19 -10.68
CA LEU A 49 -9.56 4.79 -11.08
C LEU A 49 -10.06 3.88 -9.94
N ARG A 50 -10.84 2.85 -10.28
CA ARG A 50 -11.24 1.79 -9.35
C ARG A 50 -10.13 0.76 -9.20
N LEU A 51 -9.73 0.51 -7.96
CA LEU A 51 -8.66 -0.42 -7.62
C LEU A 51 -9.07 -1.31 -6.45
N VAL A 52 -8.47 -2.49 -6.39
CA VAL A 52 -8.58 -3.42 -5.25
C VAL A 52 -7.20 -3.57 -4.63
N ALA A 53 -7.10 -3.33 -3.33
CA ALA A 53 -5.85 -3.41 -2.61
C ALA A 53 -5.38 -4.85 -2.44
N PHE A 54 -4.07 -5.05 -2.50
CA PHE A 54 -3.39 -6.30 -2.24
C PHE A 54 -2.14 -6.01 -1.41
N ASP A 55 -2.40 -5.55 -0.19
CA ASP A 55 -1.37 -5.17 0.75
C ASP A 55 -1.88 -5.35 2.17
N SER A 56 -1.10 -6.05 3.00
CA SER A 56 -1.34 -6.21 4.43
C SER A 56 -2.82 -6.47 4.80
N THR A 57 -3.31 -5.80 5.85
CA THR A 57 -4.69 -5.87 6.37
C THR A 57 -5.73 -5.29 5.44
N ASP A 58 -5.35 -4.55 4.40
CA ASP A 58 -6.28 -3.95 3.43
C ASP A 58 -6.54 -4.84 2.21
N THR A 59 -5.91 -6.02 2.17
CA THR A 59 -6.08 -6.99 1.09
C THR A 59 -7.56 -7.25 0.79
N GLY A 60 -7.94 -7.06 -0.48
CA GLY A 60 -9.29 -7.22 -0.99
C GLY A 60 -10.19 -5.98 -0.86
N ARG A 61 -9.78 -4.92 -0.14
CA ARG A 61 -10.59 -3.70 -0.01
C ARG A 61 -10.56 -2.88 -1.30
N ARG A 62 -11.71 -2.34 -1.68
CA ARG A 62 -11.86 -1.45 -2.82
C ARG A 62 -11.52 -0.01 -2.45
N PHE A 63 -10.78 0.66 -3.33
CA PHE A 63 -10.46 2.07 -3.20
C PHE A 63 -10.46 2.78 -4.55
N LEU A 64 -10.50 4.11 -4.47
CA LEU A 64 -10.36 5.03 -5.59
C LEU A 64 -9.00 5.71 -5.52
N ALA A 65 -8.32 5.85 -6.66
CA ALA A 65 -7.06 6.57 -6.75
C ALA A 65 -6.96 7.44 -8.00
N CYS A 66 -5.91 8.25 -8.10
CA CYS A 66 -5.64 9.04 -9.29
C CYS A 66 -5.45 8.14 -10.52
N ALA A 67 -6.18 8.45 -11.60
CA ALA A 67 -6.11 7.74 -12.87
C ALA A 67 -4.94 8.17 -13.77
N GLU A 68 -4.17 9.19 -13.37
CA GLU A 68 -2.99 9.62 -14.12
C GLU A 68 -1.98 8.47 -14.27
N GLU A 69 -1.50 8.29 -15.50
CA GLU A 69 -0.58 7.23 -15.89
C GLU A 69 0.87 7.65 -15.69
N LYS A 70 1.17 8.95 -15.86
CA LYS A 70 2.50 9.51 -15.66
C LYS A 70 2.81 9.60 -14.18
N ALA A 71 3.76 8.79 -13.73
CA ALA A 71 4.13 8.68 -12.32
C ALA A 71 4.48 10.03 -11.69
N GLU A 72 5.17 10.90 -12.44
CA GLU A 72 5.57 12.24 -11.99
C GLU A 72 4.41 13.24 -11.84
N LEU A 73 3.27 12.99 -12.47
CA LEU A 73 2.06 13.82 -12.37
C LEU A 73 1.00 13.20 -11.48
N LYS A 74 1.15 11.93 -11.10
CA LYS A 74 0.15 11.20 -10.33
C LYS A 74 0.08 11.72 -8.90
N CYS A 75 -1.09 12.19 -8.50
CA CYS A 75 -1.31 12.61 -7.12
C CYS A 75 -1.56 11.40 -6.21
N ASN A 76 -1.32 11.58 -4.91
CA ASN A 76 -1.49 10.57 -3.87
C ASN A 76 -2.94 10.47 -3.34
N TYR A 77 -3.94 10.88 -4.14
CA TYR A 77 -5.34 10.74 -3.75
C TYR A 77 -5.69 9.27 -3.52
N LEU A 78 -6.27 8.97 -2.36
CA LEU A 78 -6.80 7.66 -2.01
C LEU A 78 -8.09 7.86 -1.22
N GLU A 79 -9.13 7.11 -1.60
CA GLU A 79 -10.38 7.04 -0.87
C GLU A 79 -10.86 5.60 -0.80
N TRP A 80 -11.08 5.09 0.41
CA TRP A 80 -11.60 3.74 0.63
C TRP A 80 -13.11 3.69 0.35
N VAL A 81 -13.53 2.70 -0.44
CA VAL A 81 -14.96 2.42 -0.71
C VAL A 81 -15.51 1.43 0.30
N ASP A 82 -14.72 0.40 0.61
CA ASP A 82 -15.09 -0.58 1.62
C ASP A 82 -14.68 -0.10 3.02
N PRO A 83 -15.47 -0.38 4.06
CA PRO A 83 -15.02 -0.17 5.44
C PRO A 83 -13.79 -1.02 5.73
N GLU A 84 -13.13 -0.72 6.84
CA GLU A 84 -12.10 -1.61 7.36
C GLU A 84 -12.69 -3.00 7.65
N TRP A 85 -11.85 -4.02 7.46
CA TRP A 85 -12.24 -5.37 7.82
C TRP A 85 -12.46 -5.52 9.32
N SER A 86 -13.24 -6.54 9.72
CA SER A 86 -13.35 -6.89 11.13
C SER A 86 -11.98 -7.22 11.71
N LEU A 87 -11.78 -6.96 13.01
CA LEU A 87 -10.50 -7.24 13.68
C LEU A 87 -10.03 -8.68 13.47
N ALA A 88 -10.96 -9.64 13.52
CA ALA A 88 -10.64 -11.05 13.27
C ALA A 88 -10.03 -11.25 11.88
N LEU A 89 -10.62 -10.64 10.84
CA LEU A 89 -10.11 -10.76 9.48
C LEU A 89 -8.79 -9.99 9.30
N GLN A 90 -8.62 -8.83 9.93
CA GLN A 90 -7.34 -8.12 9.93
C GLN A 90 -6.22 -8.99 10.53
N PHE A 91 -6.44 -9.63 11.69
CA PHE A 91 -5.45 -10.56 12.27
C PHE A 91 -5.13 -11.74 11.36
N CYS A 92 -6.15 -12.33 10.71
CA CYS A 92 -5.93 -13.40 9.74
C CYS A 92 -5.07 -12.93 8.56
N LEU A 93 -5.35 -11.76 7.99
CA LEU A 93 -4.57 -11.20 6.88
C LEU A 93 -3.13 -10.90 7.30
N THR A 94 -2.91 -10.32 8.48
CA THR A 94 -1.57 -10.07 9.02
C THR A 94 -0.76 -11.36 9.12
N GLU A 95 -1.34 -12.44 9.65
CA GLU A 95 -0.64 -13.72 9.75
C GLU A 95 -0.33 -14.31 8.36
N LEU A 96 -1.28 -14.25 7.43
CA LEU A 96 -1.07 -14.72 6.05
C LEU A 96 0.07 -13.98 5.34
N TRP A 97 0.12 -12.65 5.48
CA TRP A 97 1.23 -11.85 4.93
C TRP A 97 2.55 -12.18 5.61
N SER A 98 2.56 -12.35 6.94
CA SER A 98 3.75 -12.78 7.66
C SER A 98 4.29 -14.12 7.14
N MET A 99 3.40 -15.08 6.87
CA MET A 99 3.77 -16.37 6.27
C MET A 99 4.33 -16.21 4.85
N TYR A 100 3.70 -15.39 4.02
CA TYR A 100 4.16 -15.11 2.65
C TYR A 100 5.56 -14.48 2.64
N ASP A 101 5.79 -13.47 3.48
CA ASP A 101 7.08 -12.78 3.56
C ASP A 101 8.19 -13.70 4.04
N LYS A 102 7.91 -14.52 5.08
CA LYS A 102 8.85 -15.56 5.54
C LYS A 102 9.23 -16.51 4.41
N GLU A 103 8.27 -16.97 3.62
CA GLU A 103 8.54 -17.89 2.51
C GLU A 103 9.34 -17.22 1.38
N LYS A 104 9.01 -15.97 1.06
CA LYS A 104 9.75 -15.18 0.08
C LYS A 104 11.21 -14.99 0.50
N THR A 105 11.49 -14.75 1.78
CA THR A 105 12.87 -14.64 2.30
C THR A 105 13.62 -15.98 2.35
N ARG A 106 12.91 -17.10 2.35
CA ARG A 106 13.51 -18.45 2.33
C ARG A 106 13.95 -18.88 0.92
N THR A 107 13.37 -18.26 -0.10
CA THR A 107 13.55 -18.64 -1.50
C THR A 107 14.34 -17.61 -2.32
N GLY A 108 14.68 -16.46 -1.74
CA GLY A 108 15.55 -15.43 -2.33
C GLY A 108 16.93 -15.44 -1.70
#